data_AF-A0A962XC99-F1
#
_entry.id   AF-A0A962XC99-F1
#
_cell.length_a   1.000
_cell.length_b   1.000
_cell.length_c   1.000
_cell.angle_alpha   90.00
_cell.angle_beta   90.00
_cell.angle_gamma   90.00
#
_symmetry.space_group_name_H-M   'P 1'
#
loop_
_entity.id
_entity.type
_entity.pdbx_description
1 polymer ?
#
loop_
_entity_poly.entity_id
_entity_poly.type
_entity_poly.pdbx_seq_one_letter_code
_entity_poly.pdbx_strand_id
1 'polypeptide(L)'
;RRNYAVGVTCMAITSVAFFGTNVVVPLWLQTQLGYTAEWAGRTMAFGGMLAIVMGPLLGANIHRLDARAAATFGLVMFALFAYLSSRFPPNVDFWTLATTRLLLGAGISCLFLPLTVIYLSGLTAEQTASAAGLGNFMRNLGSSFGTSIMVSLWSHRTEQYTVQLAEHVANHNPAATAYLNQLSEIGFSLTAALAYLQHNVIAPQASLLATNAVLLTSAVLALTLIGLVWWARPPFSAGDAAH
;
A
#
# COMPACT_ATOMS: atom_id res chain seq x y z
N ARG A 1 -19.23 -17.26 14.91
CA ARG A 1 -19.92 -16.28 14.02
C ARG A 1 -19.32 -14.87 14.07
N ARG A 2 -19.17 -14.23 15.25
CA ARG A 2 -18.52 -12.90 15.37
C ARG A 2 -17.07 -12.87 14.89
N ASN A 3 -16.23 -13.83 15.30
CA ASN A 3 -14.82 -13.91 14.87
C ASN A 3 -14.68 -14.09 13.36
N TYR A 4 -15.58 -14.87 12.75
CA TYR A 4 -15.66 -15.04 11.31
C TYR A 4 -15.94 -13.71 10.59
N ALA A 5 -17.00 -13.00 10.97
CA ALA A 5 -17.35 -11.71 10.37
C ALA A 5 -16.21 -10.70 10.53
N VAL A 6 -15.65 -10.57 11.73
CA VAL A 6 -14.52 -9.67 12.00
C VAL A 6 -13.31 -10.02 11.15
N GLY A 7 -12.88 -11.28 11.14
CA GLY A 7 -11.69 -11.70 10.41
C GLY A 7 -11.85 -11.58 8.90
N VAL A 8 -13.01 -11.92 8.35
CA VAL A 8 -13.30 -11.79 6.90
C VAL A 8 -13.42 -10.32 6.48
N THR A 9 -14.07 -9.47 7.28
CA THR A 9 -14.13 -8.02 7.00
C THR A 9 -12.75 -7.38 7.09
N CYS A 10 -11.96 -7.69 8.13
CA CYS A 10 -10.57 -7.25 8.24
C CYS A 10 -9.75 -7.73 7.03
N MET A 11 -9.90 -8.99 6.62
CA MET A 11 -9.23 -9.56 5.45
C MET A 11 -9.55 -8.78 4.18
N ALA A 12 -10.84 -8.48 3.94
CA ALA A 12 -11.27 -7.74 2.76
C ALA A 12 -10.73 -6.30 2.73
N ILE A 13 -10.88 -5.54 3.83
CA ILE A 13 -10.43 -4.13 3.89
C ILE A 13 -8.90 -4.03 3.89
N THR A 14 -8.21 -4.95 4.55
CA THR A 14 -6.75 -5.02 4.48
C THR A 14 -6.28 -5.29 3.05
N SER A 15 -6.99 -6.15 2.32
CA SER A 15 -6.67 -6.44 0.91
C SER A 15 -6.87 -5.21 0.03
N VAL A 16 -7.88 -4.37 0.32
CA VAL A 16 -8.06 -3.09 -0.36
C VAL A 16 -6.83 -2.19 -0.20
N ALA A 17 -6.39 -1.95 1.04
CA ALA A 17 -5.26 -1.09 1.32
C ALA A 17 -3.94 -1.64 0.74
N PHE A 18 -3.71 -2.95 0.91
CA PHE A 18 -2.50 -3.61 0.45
C PHE A 18 -2.37 -3.61 -1.07
N PHE A 19 -3.37 -4.10 -1.80
CA PHE A 19 -3.28 -4.23 -3.25
C PHE A 19 -3.36 -2.88 -3.96
N GLY A 20 -4.09 -1.91 -3.42
CA GLY A 20 -4.07 -0.55 -3.95
C GLY A 20 -2.65 0.05 -3.94
N THR A 21 -1.94 -0.05 -2.81
CA THR A 21 -0.54 0.37 -2.71
C THR A 21 0.40 -0.49 -3.58
N ASN A 22 0.13 -1.79 -3.68
CA ASN A 22 0.96 -2.70 -4.47
C ASN A 22 0.85 -2.46 -5.98
N VAL A 23 -0.23 -1.84 -6.45
CA VAL A 23 -0.42 -1.48 -7.87
C VAL A 23 0.01 -0.04 -8.17
N VAL A 24 -0.28 0.90 -7.27
CA VAL A 24 0.04 2.33 -7.49
C VAL A 24 1.54 2.59 -7.57
N VAL A 25 2.35 1.94 -6.72
CA VAL A 25 3.80 2.19 -6.71
C VAL A 25 4.51 1.76 -8.00
N PRO A 26 4.35 0.53 -8.54
CA PRO A 26 5.00 0.19 -9.80
C PRO A 26 4.47 1.00 -10.97
N LEU A 27 3.21 1.46 -10.92
CA LEU A 27 2.67 2.40 -11.91
C LEU A 27 3.43 3.73 -11.86
N TRP A 28 3.56 4.33 -10.67
CA TRP A 28 4.32 5.56 -10.44
C TRP A 28 5.79 5.44 -10.86
N LEU A 29 6.46 4.32 -10.52
CA LEU A 29 7.85 4.09 -10.93
C LEU A 29 8.01 4.08 -12.45
N GLN A 30 7.09 3.43 -13.16
CA GLN A 30 7.16 3.29 -14.62
C GLN A 30 6.76 4.58 -15.35
N THR A 31 5.70 5.26 -14.91
CA THR A 31 5.19 6.44 -15.62
C THR A 31 5.97 7.71 -15.32
N GLN A 32 6.54 7.86 -14.12
CA GLN A 32 7.11 9.13 -13.67
C GLN A 32 8.61 9.07 -13.36
N LEU A 33 9.13 7.93 -12.87
CA LEU A 33 10.56 7.76 -12.58
C LEU A 33 11.32 7.13 -13.75
N GLY A 34 10.63 6.80 -14.85
CA GLY A 34 11.24 6.20 -16.03
C GLY A 34 11.79 4.79 -15.81
N TYR A 35 11.34 4.09 -14.76
CA TYR A 35 11.76 2.71 -14.53
C TYR A 35 11.20 1.82 -15.63
N THR A 36 12.04 0.94 -16.18
CA THR A 36 11.53 -0.14 -17.03
C THR A 36 10.65 -1.09 -16.20
N ALA A 37 9.78 -1.84 -16.86
CA ALA A 37 8.97 -2.86 -16.19
C ALA A 37 9.82 -3.86 -15.38
N GLU A 38 11.04 -4.15 -15.84
CA GLU A 38 12.02 -5.00 -15.15
C GLU A 38 12.52 -4.37 -13.84
N TRP A 39 12.91 -3.08 -13.86
CA TRP A 39 13.37 -2.37 -12.65
C TRP A 39 12.25 -2.17 -11.63
N ALA A 40 11.05 -1.84 -12.11
CA ALA A 40 9.87 -1.79 -11.26
C ALA A 40 9.58 -3.17 -10.64
N GLY A 41 9.59 -4.23 -11.45
CA GLY A 41 9.41 -5.61 -11.00
C GLY A 41 10.43 -6.04 -9.94
N ARG A 42 11.72 -5.73 -10.15
CA ARG A 42 12.77 -5.97 -9.15
C ARG A 42 12.47 -5.26 -7.83
N THR A 43 12.12 -3.98 -7.87
CA THR A 43 11.80 -3.20 -6.66
C THR A 43 10.64 -3.82 -5.88
N MET A 44 9.61 -4.28 -6.59
CA MET A 44 8.44 -4.91 -6.01
C MET A 44 8.76 -6.29 -5.41
N ALA A 45 9.66 -7.06 -6.05
CA ALA A 45 10.07 -8.39 -5.61
C ALA A 45 10.72 -8.39 -4.22
N PHE A 46 11.45 -7.31 -3.86
CA PHE A 46 12.01 -7.16 -2.51
C PHE A 46 10.94 -7.22 -1.43
N GLY A 47 9.71 -6.74 -1.71
CA GLY A 47 8.60 -6.83 -0.76
C GLY A 47 8.12 -8.25 -0.47
N GLY A 48 8.34 -9.19 -1.38
CA GLY A 48 8.00 -10.60 -1.18
C GLY A 48 9.06 -11.40 -0.42
N MET A 49 10.32 -10.96 -0.43
CA MET A 49 11.44 -11.76 0.08
C MET A 49 11.34 -12.04 1.58
N LEU A 50 11.11 -11.02 2.41
CA LEU A 50 10.90 -11.26 3.84
C LEU A 50 9.61 -12.02 4.11
N ALA A 51 8.57 -11.86 3.28
CA ALA A 51 7.33 -12.60 3.46
C ALA A 51 7.54 -14.12 3.28
N ILE A 52 8.36 -14.53 2.30
CA ILE A 52 8.72 -15.93 2.03
C ILE A 52 9.41 -16.56 3.25
N VAL A 53 10.32 -15.84 3.91
CA VAL A 53 11.04 -16.34 5.09
C VAL A 53 10.14 -16.31 6.34
N MET A 54 9.41 -15.21 6.54
CA MET A 54 8.57 -15.01 7.72
C MET A 54 7.32 -15.88 7.74
N GLY A 55 6.79 -16.26 6.56
CA GLY A 55 5.58 -17.08 6.44
C GLY A 55 5.69 -18.42 7.17
N PRO A 56 6.67 -19.28 6.84
CA PRO A 56 6.90 -20.55 7.54
C PRO A 56 7.23 -20.37 9.02
N LEU A 57 8.04 -19.37 9.37
CA LEU A 57 8.39 -19.07 10.77
C LEU A 57 7.15 -18.73 11.60
N LEU A 58 6.25 -17.90 11.05
CA LEU A 58 5.01 -17.55 11.72
C LEU A 58 4.04 -18.74 11.75
N GLY A 59 3.92 -19.50 10.66
CA GLY A 59 3.08 -20.70 10.60
C GLY A 59 3.49 -21.77 11.61
N ALA A 60 4.78 -22.02 11.77
CA ALA A 60 5.29 -22.96 12.75
C ALA A 60 5.02 -22.52 14.20
N ASN A 61 4.99 -21.21 14.47
CA ASN A 61 4.84 -20.65 15.82
C ASN A 61 3.43 -20.10 16.13
N ILE A 62 2.48 -20.18 15.18
CA ILE A 62 1.17 -19.52 15.31
C ILE A 62 0.36 -20.03 16.51
N HIS A 63 0.54 -21.30 16.88
CA HIS A 63 -0.10 -21.92 18.03
C HIS A 63 0.38 -21.37 19.39
N ARG A 64 1.54 -20.69 19.42
CA ARG A 64 2.11 -20.08 20.63
C ARG A 64 1.85 -18.58 20.71
N LEU A 65 1.35 -17.98 19.63
CA LEU A 65 1.17 -16.54 19.50
C LEU A 65 -0.31 -16.17 19.59
N ASP A 66 -0.62 -15.05 20.24
CA ASP A 66 -1.96 -14.48 20.13
C ASP A 66 -2.17 -13.95 18.70
N ALA A 67 -3.10 -14.57 17.97
CA ALA A 67 -3.43 -14.21 16.60
C ALA A 67 -3.83 -12.72 16.45
N ARG A 68 -4.46 -12.12 17.46
CA ARG A 68 -4.79 -10.68 17.45
C ARG A 68 -3.54 -9.82 17.57
N ALA A 69 -2.63 -10.18 18.45
CA ALA A 69 -1.38 -9.45 18.63
C ALA A 69 -0.52 -9.54 17.36
N ALA A 70 -0.43 -10.73 16.76
CA ALA A 70 0.27 -10.93 15.50
C ALA A 70 -0.36 -10.11 14.35
N ALA A 71 -1.69 -10.16 14.18
CA ALA A 71 -2.41 -9.34 13.20
C ALA A 71 -2.19 -7.83 13.43
N THR A 72 -2.21 -7.39 14.68
CA THR A 72 -1.96 -5.98 15.06
C THR A 72 -0.54 -5.57 14.69
N PHE A 73 0.45 -6.41 14.98
CA PHE A 73 1.83 -6.18 14.58
C PHE A 73 1.95 -6.05 13.05
N GLY A 74 1.29 -6.94 12.29
CA GLY A 74 1.23 -6.85 10.82
C GLY A 74 0.62 -5.54 10.32
N LEU A 75 -0.50 -5.10 10.91
CA LEU A 75 -1.16 -3.82 10.57
C LEU A 75 -0.28 -2.61 10.90
N VAL A 76 0.39 -2.61 12.05
CA VAL A 76 1.32 -1.54 12.45
C VAL A 76 2.53 -1.49 11.53
N MET A 77 3.12 -2.64 11.18
CA MET A 77 4.23 -2.71 10.23
C MET A 77 3.83 -2.24 8.84
N PHE A 78 2.64 -2.61 8.38
CA PHE A 78 2.10 -2.11 7.11
C PHE A 78 1.87 -0.59 7.13
N ALA A 79 1.29 -0.05 8.21
CA ALA A 79 1.07 1.38 8.38
C ALA A 79 2.41 2.15 8.44
N LEU A 80 3.39 1.62 9.17
CA LEU A 80 4.74 2.19 9.25
C LEU A 80 5.41 2.19 7.88
N PHE A 81 5.36 1.08 7.15
CA PHE A 81 5.87 0.99 5.78
C PHE A 81 5.22 2.06 4.89
N ALA A 82 3.89 2.16 4.92
CA ALA A 82 3.15 3.08 4.07
C ALA A 82 3.47 4.55 4.41
N TYR A 83 3.63 4.86 5.70
CA TYR A 83 4.06 6.17 6.17
C TYR A 83 5.52 6.52 5.81
N LEU A 84 6.45 5.58 5.95
CA LEU A 84 7.83 5.77 5.51
C LEU A 84 7.88 5.99 4.00
N SER A 85 7.10 5.21 3.25
CA SER A 85 7.01 5.33 1.80
C SER A 85 6.38 6.65 1.34
N SER A 86 5.46 7.23 2.12
CA SER A 86 4.86 8.52 1.79
C SER A 86 5.81 9.72 2.00
N ARG A 87 7.03 9.47 2.47
CA ARG A 87 8.06 10.49 2.71
C ARG A 87 9.23 10.38 1.74
N PHE A 88 9.10 9.60 0.68
CA PHE A 88 10.15 9.49 -0.31
C PHE A 88 10.42 10.84 -1.00
N PRO A 89 11.69 11.20 -1.21
CA PRO A 89 12.04 12.36 -2.00
C PRO A 89 11.70 12.11 -3.48
N PRO A 90 11.54 13.17 -4.30
CA PRO A 90 11.27 13.04 -5.73
C PRO A 90 12.32 12.20 -6.50
N ASN A 91 13.56 12.23 -6.04
CA ASN A 91 14.72 11.52 -6.61
C ASN A 91 15.11 10.29 -5.78
N VAL A 92 14.13 9.56 -5.24
CA VAL A 92 14.39 8.36 -4.45
C VAL A 92 15.16 7.31 -5.25
N ASP A 93 16.19 6.75 -4.65
CA ASP A 93 17.01 5.71 -5.26
C ASP A 93 16.36 4.32 -5.13
N PHE A 94 16.81 3.41 -5.99
CA PHE A 94 16.33 2.04 -6.02
C PHE A 94 16.46 1.33 -4.67
N TRP A 95 17.58 1.50 -3.97
CA TRP A 95 17.82 0.76 -2.72
C TRP A 95 16.93 1.25 -1.60
N THR A 96 16.68 2.55 -1.47
CA THR A 96 15.71 3.08 -0.51
C THR A 96 14.30 2.52 -0.76
N LEU A 97 13.87 2.44 -2.02
CA LEU A 97 12.59 1.81 -2.38
C LEU A 97 12.59 0.32 -2.02
N ALA A 98 13.63 -0.42 -2.41
CA ALA A 98 13.74 -1.86 -2.22
C ALA A 98 13.82 -2.27 -0.74
N THR A 99 14.60 -1.55 0.09
CA THR A 99 14.73 -1.84 1.52
C THR A 99 13.45 -1.49 2.29
N THR A 100 12.80 -0.37 1.95
CA THR A 100 11.49 -0.03 2.54
C THR A 100 10.45 -1.08 2.18
N ARG A 101 10.47 -1.59 0.93
CA ARG A 101 9.63 -2.71 0.51
C ARG A 101 9.98 -4.00 1.25
N LEU A 102 11.25 -4.27 1.52
CA LEU A 102 11.64 -5.43 2.29
C LEU A 102 10.92 -5.46 3.65
N LEU A 103 10.85 -4.33 4.36
CA LEU A 103 10.13 -4.19 5.64
C LEU A 103 8.64 -4.54 5.54
N LEU A 104 8.00 -4.17 4.44
CA LEU A 104 6.60 -4.54 4.16
C LEU A 104 6.42 -6.07 4.19
N GLY A 105 7.37 -6.83 3.66
CA GLY A 105 7.30 -8.29 3.62
C GLY A 105 7.12 -8.95 4.99
N ALA A 106 7.79 -8.42 6.02
CA ALA A 106 7.62 -8.88 7.39
C ALA A 106 6.20 -8.58 7.93
N GLY A 107 5.66 -7.40 7.59
CA GLY A 107 4.30 -7.00 7.96
C GLY A 107 3.22 -7.87 7.32
N ILE A 108 3.36 -8.19 6.03
CA ILE A 108 2.37 -8.97 5.26
C ILE A 108 2.16 -10.36 5.87
N SER A 109 3.23 -11.08 6.21
CA SER A 109 3.11 -12.43 6.78
C SER A 109 2.39 -12.41 8.13
N CYS A 110 2.72 -11.43 8.98
CA CYS A 110 2.04 -11.21 10.27
C CYS A 110 0.62 -10.64 10.13
N LEU A 111 0.19 -10.26 8.92
CA LEU A 111 -1.11 -9.67 8.68
C LEU A 111 -2.11 -10.72 8.19
N PHE A 112 -1.82 -11.39 7.08
CA PHE A 112 -2.79 -12.28 6.43
C PHE A 112 -2.95 -13.63 7.15
N LEU A 113 -1.86 -14.19 7.68
CA LEU A 113 -1.92 -15.50 8.33
C LEU A 113 -2.74 -15.46 9.63
N PRO A 114 -2.52 -14.53 10.58
CA PRO A 114 -3.30 -14.52 11.81
C PRO A 114 -4.76 -14.13 11.59
N LEU A 115 -5.07 -13.26 10.63
CA LEU A 115 -6.46 -13.00 10.23
C LEU A 115 -7.16 -14.26 9.74
N THR A 116 -6.43 -15.12 9.04
CA THR A 116 -6.94 -16.43 8.59
C THR A 116 -7.26 -17.35 9.76
N VAL A 117 -6.36 -17.42 10.74
CA VAL A 117 -6.60 -18.17 11.98
C VAL A 117 -7.81 -17.62 12.74
N ILE A 118 -7.97 -16.30 12.84
CA ILE A 118 -9.09 -15.66 13.55
C ILE A 118 -10.43 -16.04 12.93
N TYR A 119 -10.58 -15.97 11.60
CA TYR A 119 -11.88 -16.25 10.99
C TYR A 119 -12.22 -17.74 10.95
N LEU A 120 -11.22 -18.62 10.86
CA LEU A 120 -11.42 -20.08 10.90
C LEU A 120 -11.60 -20.63 12.32
N SER A 121 -11.23 -19.87 13.34
CA SER A 121 -11.32 -20.28 14.74
C SER A 121 -12.75 -20.66 15.15
N GLY A 122 -12.89 -21.85 15.75
CA GLY A 122 -14.16 -22.35 16.30
C GLY A 122 -15.18 -22.80 15.26
N LEU A 123 -14.75 -23.05 14.02
CA LEU A 123 -15.57 -23.69 12.99
C LEU A 123 -15.39 -25.22 13.01
N THR A 124 -16.45 -25.94 12.67
CA THR A 124 -16.37 -27.40 12.47
C THR A 124 -15.60 -27.71 11.19
N ALA A 125 -15.04 -28.92 11.07
CA ALA A 125 -14.30 -29.36 9.88
C ALA A 125 -15.11 -29.17 8.57
N GLU A 126 -16.42 -29.45 8.63
CA GLU A 126 -17.35 -29.25 7.51
C GLU A 126 -17.49 -27.77 7.09
N GLN A 127 -17.45 -26.85 8.05
CA GLN A 127 -17.60 -25.41 7.81
C GLN A 127 -16.29 -24.76 7.36
N THR A 128 -15.14 -25.30 7.76
CA THR A 128 -13.81 -24.74 7.46
C THR A 128 -13.57 -24.58 5.96
N ALA A 129 -13.94 -25.57 5.15
CA ALA A 129 -13.77 -25.49 3.70
C ALA A 129 -14.59 -24.34 3.07
N SER A 130 -15.87 -24.23 3.45
CA SER A 130 -16.75 -23.16 2.99
C SER A 130 -16.29 -21.77 3.47
N ALA A 131 -15.89 -21.67 4.73
CA ALA A 131 -15.37 -20.45 5.34
C ALA A 131 -14.05 -19.98 4.70
N ALA A 132 -13.12 -20.90 4.43
CA ALA A 132 -11.89 -20.60 3.72
C ALA A 132 -12.17 -20.13 2.28
N GLY A 133 -13.13 -20.77 1.60
CA GLY A 133 -13.59 -20.36 0.27
C GLY A 133 -14.14 -18.94 0.26
N LEU A 134 -15.05 -18.62 1.19
CA LEU A 134 -15.62 -17.27 1.30
C LEU A 134 -14.57 -16.24 1.74
N GLY A 135 -13.65 -16.59 2.64
CA GLY A 135 -12.54 -15.73 3.04
C GLY A 135 -11.63 -15.36 1.87
N ASN A 136 -11.29 -16.34 1.02
CA ASN A 136 -10.53 -16.10 -0.21
C ASN A 136 -11.33 -15.28 -1.24
N PHE A 137 -12.62 -15.54 -1.39
CA PHE A 137 -13.48 -14.74 -2.24
C PHE A 137 -13.51 -13.27 -1.79
N MET A 138 -13.72 -13.02 -0.49
CA MET A 138 -13.75 -11.67 0.09
C MET A 138 -12.39 -10.96 -0.02
N ARG A 139 -11.29 -11.71 0.14
CA ARG A 139 -9.93 -11.20 -0.11
C ARG A 139 -9.77 -10.74 -1.56
N ASN A 140 -10.09 -11.60 -2.52
CA ASN A 140 -9.98 -11.29 -3.95
C ASN A 140 -10.91 -10.13 -4.35
N LEU A 141 -12.13 -10.11 -3.83
CA LEU A 141 -13.09 -9.03 -4.01
C LEU A 141 -12.52 -7.70 -3.51
N GLY A 142 -11.96 -7.71 -2.30
CA GLY A 142 -11.26 -6.56 -1.70
C GLY A 142 -10.07 -6.10 -2.53
N SER A 143 -9.25 -7.02 -3.04
CA SER A 143 -8.11 -6.70 -3.90
C SER A 143 -8.55 -6.02 -5.20
N SER A 144 -9.59 -6.53 -5.87
CA SER A 144 -10.10 -5.97 -7.13
C SER A 144 -10.70 -4.58 -6.94
N PHE A 145 -11.61 -4.42 -5.97
CA PHE A 145 -12.19 -3.12 -5.67
C PHE A 145 -11.14 -2.13 -5.19
N GLY A 146 -10.24 -2.58 -4.30
CA GLY A 146 -9.19 -1.72 -3.76
C GLY A 146 -8.21 -1.24 -4.80
N THR A 147 -7.83 -2.10 -5.75
CA THR A 147 -7.01 -1.69 -6.89
C THR A 147 -7.70 -0.60 -7.70
N SER A 148 -8.96 -0.82 -8.09
CA SER A 148 -9.72 0.15 -8.90
C SER A 148 -9.90 1.49 -8.18
N ILE A 149 -10.31 1.46 -6.91
CA ILE A 149 -10.55 2.67 -6.10
C ILE A 149 -9.24 3.43 -5.88
N MET A 150 -8.16 2.74 -5.50
CA MET A 150 -6.89 3.40 -5.18
C MET A 150 -6.18 3.94 -6.42
N VAL A 151 -6.26 3.25 -7.57
CA VAL A 151 -5.77 3.78 -8.85
C VAL A 151 -6.61 4.98 -9.30
N SER A 152 -7.93 4.91 -9.17
CA SER A 152 -8.80 6.06 -9.48
C SER A 152 -8.51 7.26 -8.57
N LEU A 153 -8.35 7.02 -7.27
CA LEU A 153 -7.95 8.04 -6.30
C LEU A 153 -6.60 8.64 -6.66
N TRP A 154 -5.62 7.82 -7.01
CA TRP A 154 -4.29 8.26 -7.44
C TRP A 154 -4.35 9.15 -8.68
N SER A 155 -5.09 8.71 -9.71
CA SER A 155 -5.27 9.46 -10.95
C SER A 155 -5.92 10.82 -10.70
N HIS A 156 -7.04 10.83 -9.98
CA HIS A 156 -7.76 12.05 -9.65
C HIS A 156 -6.93 13.01 -8.79
N ARG A 157 -6.19 12.49 -7.80
CA ARG A 157 -5.27 13.31 -6.99
C ARG A 157 -4.13 13.88 -7.81
N THR A 158 -3.61 13.12 -8.77
CA THR A 158 -2.54 13.59 -9.67
C THR A 158 -3.02 14.77 -10.50
N GLU A 159 -4.23 14.70 -11.05
CA GLU A 159 -4.85 15.81 -11.78
C GLU A 159 -5.06 17.04 -10.87
N GLN A 160 -5.63 16.85 -9.68
CA GLN A 160 -5.82 17.91 -8.70
C GLN A 160 -4.52 18.63 -8.33
N TYR A 161 -3.47 17.87 -8.00
CA TYR A 161 -2.16 18.46 -7.67
C TYR A 161 -1.50 19.12 -8.88
N THR A 162 -1.73 18.62 -10.09
CA THR A 162 -1.23 19.24 -11.32
C THR A 162 -1.84 20.63 -11.50
N VAL A 163 -3.17 20.76 -11.36
CA VAL A 163 -3.86 22.05 -11.44
C VAL A 163 -3.38 23.00 -10.35
N GLN A 164 -3.32 22.55 -9.10
CA GLN A 164 -2.85 23.38 -7.98
C GLN A 164 -1.42 23.90 -8.18
N LEU A 165 -0.51 23.05 -8.64
CA LEU A 165 0.88 23.45 -8.92
C LEU A 165 0.96 24.41 -10.12
N ALA A 166 0.17 24.18 -11.16
CA ALA A 166 0.10 25.07 -12.32
C ALA A 166 -0.45 26.46 -11.95
N GLU A 167 -1.48 26.53 -11.09
CA GLU A 167 -2.00 27.79 -10.57
C GLU A 167 -0.94 28.57 -9.77
N HIS A 168 -0.13 27.87 -8.96
CA HIS A 168 0.97 28.51 -8.24
C HIS A 168 2.02 29.11 -9.20
N VAL A 169 2.27 28.47 -10.35
CA VAL A 169 3.14 29.01 -11.39
C VAL A 169 2.49 30.22 -12.08
N ALA A 170 1.21 30.13 -12.41
CA ALA A 170 0.46 31.20 -13.09
C ALA A 170 0.31 32.47 -12.22
N ASN A 171 0.20 32.33 -10.90
CA ASN A 171 0.10 33.44 -9.95
C ASN A 171 1.44 34.15 -9.68
N HIS A 172 2.40 34.10 -10.61
CA HIS A 172 3.70 34.78 -10.55
C HIS A 172 4.50 34.45 -9.29
N ASN A 173 4.54 33.16 -8.90
CA ASN A 173 5.45 32.72 -7.86
C ASN A 173 6.90 33.12 -8.24
N PRO A 174 7.62 33.88 -7.40
CA PRO A 174 8.97 34.36 -7.71
C PRO A 174 9.94 33.26 -8.13
N ALA A 175 9.82 32.05 -7.55
CA ALA A 175 10.64 30.91 -7.91
C ALA A 175 10.33 30.38 -9.33
N ALA A 176 9.04 30.33 -9.68
CA ALA A 176 8.61 29.91 -11.01
C ALA A 176 9.01 30.94 -12.08
N THR A 177 8.84 32.23 -11.80
CA THR A 177 9.28 33.31 -12.69
C THR A 177 10.79 33.31 -12.89
N ALA A 178 11.59 33.14 -11.82
CA ALA A 178 13.04 33.04 -11.93
C ALA A 178 13.47 31.83 -12.78
N TYR A 179 12.83 30.68 -12.59
CA TYR A 179 13.10 29.49 -13.39
C TYR A 179 12.73 29.65 -14.87
N LEU A 180 11.58 30.27 -15.16
CA LEU A 180 11.18 30.57 -16.54
C LEU A 180 12.13 31.57 -17.22
N ASN A 181 12.61 32.58 -16.48
CA ASN A 181 13.61 33.51 -17.00
C ASN A 181 14.92 32.79 -17.33
N GLN A 182 15.39 31.88 -16.46
CA GLN A 182 16.57 31.07 -16.72
C GLN A 182 16.42 30.20 -17.98
N LEU A 183 15.24 29.59 -18.19
CA LEU A 183 14.95 28.85 -19.42
C LEU A 183 14.94 29.76 -20.65
N SER A 184 14.42 30.98 -20.53
CA SER A 184 14.45 31.97 -21.60
C SER A 184 15.87 32.42 -21.94
N GLU A 185 16.76 32.54 -20.95
CA GLU A 185 18.18 32.91 -21.14
C GLU A 185 18.95 31.85 -21.95
N ILE A 186 18.62 30.57 -21.78
CA ILE A 186 19.20 29.47 -22.57
C ILE A 186 18.49 29.23 -23.91
N GLY A 187 17.58 30.13 -24.31
CA GLY A 187 16.97 30.15 -25.64
C GLY A 187 15.62 29.43 -25.77
N PHE A 188 14.98 29.02 -24.68
CA PHE A 188 13.61 28.48 -24.77
C PHE A 188 12.62 29.61 -25.06
N SER A 189 11.66 29.35 -25.95
CA SER A 189 10.46 30.19 -26.04
C SER A 189 9.61 30.02 -24.77
N LEU A 190 8.79 31.02 -24.42
CA LEU A 190 7.90 30.92 -23.26
C LEU A 190 7.04 29.65 -23.28
N THR A 191 6.48 29.30 -24.45
CA THR A 191 5.68 28.10 -24.63
C THR A 191 6.50 26.82 -24.38
N ALA A 192 7.73 26.76 -24.88
CA ALA A 192 8.62 25.64 -24.65
C ALA A 192 9.06 25.54 -23.18
N ALA A 193 9.32 26.67 -22.53
CA ALA A 193 9.69 26.74 -21.12
C ALA A 193 8.54 26.26 -20.20
N LEU A 194 7.30 26.68 -20.48
CA LEU A 194 6.12 26.22 -19.76
C LEU A 194 5.87 24.72 -19.97
N ALA A 195 6.00 24.21 -21.20
CA ALA A 195 5.89 22.78 -21.47
C ALA A 195 6.98 21.97 -20.76
N TYR A 196 8.21 22.49 -20.72
CA TYR A 196 9.33 21.89 -20.00
C TYR A 196 9.06 21.83 -18.49
N LEU A 197 8.59 22.93 -17.90
CA LEU A 197 8.21 23.01 -16.49
C LEU A 197 7.08 22.02 -16.17
N GLN A 198 6.05 21.95 -17.01
CA GLN A 198 4.94 21.04 -16.84
C GLN A 198 5.42 19.58 -16.79
N HIS A 199 6.28 19.18 -17.74
CA HIS A 199 6.72 17.80 -17.88
C HIS A 199 7.77 17.39 -16.83
N ASN A 200 8.74 18.26 -16.53
CA ASN A 200 9.90 17.90 -15.70
C ASN A 200 9.74 18.28 -14.22
N VAL A 201 8.81 19.17 -13.89
CA VAL A 201 8.63 19.66 -12.51
C VAL A 201 7.23 19.36 -12.00
N ILE A 202 6.18 19.85 -12.68
CA ILE A 202 4.80 19.74 -12.18
C ILE A 202 4.32 18.29 -12.17
N ALA A 203 4.40 17.58 -13.30
CA ALA A 203 3.84 16.22 -13.40
C ALA A 203 4.52 15.21 -12.45
N PRO A 204 5.88 15.15 -12.34
CA PRO A 204 6.55 14.29 -11.36
C PRO A 204 6.19 14.66 -9.92
N GLN A 205 6.08 15.95 -9.59
CA GLN A 205 5.73 16.39 -8.25
C GLN A 205 4.27 16.06 -7.89
N ALA A 206 3.33 16.29 -8.81
CA ALA A 206 1.92 16.02 -8.61
C ALA A 206 1.64 14.53 -8.37
N SER A 207 2.27 13.68 -9.18
CA SER A 207 2.16 12.23 -9.06
C SER A 207 2.82 11.68 -7.80
N LEU A 208 3.94 12.25 -7.36
CA LEU A 208 4.55 11.93 -6.06
C LEU A 208 3.59 12.27 -4.91
N LEU A 209 3.00 13.46 -4.91
CA LEU A 209 2.02 13.88 -3.90
C LEU A 209 0.78 12.97 -3.90
N ALA A 210 0.30 12.57 -5.07
CA ALA A 210 -0.80 11.62 -5.20
C ALA A 210 -0.44 10.23 -4.66
N THR A 211 0.77 9.73 -4.96
CA THR A 211 1.29 8.47 -4.42
C THR A 211 1.36 8.53 -2.90
N ASN A 212 1.84 9.64 -2.33
CA ASN A 212 1.88 9.86 -0.89
C ASN A 212 0.47 9.85 -0.27
N ALA A 213 -0.50 10.49 -0.92
CA ALA A 213 -1.89 10.49 -0.45
C ALA A 213 -2.50 9.08 -0.41
N VAL A 214 -2.25 8.25 -1.43
CA VAL A 214 -2.69 6.85 -1.45
C VAL A 214 -2.02 6.05 -0.33
N LEU A 215 -0.71 6.19 -0.18
CA LEU A 215 0.06 5.49 0.86
C LEU A 215 -0.43 5.86 2.27
N LEU A 216 -0.64 7.14 2.54
CA LEU A 216 -1.19 7.61 3.82
C LEU A 216 -2.62 7.11 4.05
N THR A 217 -3.45 7.09 3.00
CA THR A 217 -4.81 6.53 3.09
C THR A 217 -4.76 5.06 3.49
N SER A 218 -3.89 4.27 2.87
CA SER A 218 -3.66 2.87 3.24
C SER A 218 -3.15 2.72 4.67
N ALA A 219 -2.26 3.60 5.13
CA ALA A 219 -1.76 3.59 6.51
C ALA A 219 -2.89 3.84 7.52
N VAL A 220 -3.72 4.87 7.29
CA VAL A 220 -4.88 5.17 8.16
C VAL A 220 -5.88 4.02 8.16
N LEU A 221 -6.19 3.45 7.00
CA LEU A 221 -7.07 2.27 6.90
C LEU A 221 -6.52 1.10 7.72
N ALA A 222 -5.22 0.83 7.67
CA ALA A 222 -4.64 -0.24 8.46
C ALA A 222 -4.72 0.02 9.98
N LEU A 223 -4.49 1.26 10.41
CA LEU A 223 -4.60 1.62 11.82
C LEU A 223 -6.03 1.53 12.35
N THR A 224 -7.04 1.93 11.57
CA THR A 224 -8.45 1.81 11.98
C THR A 224 -8.89 0.35 12.12
N LEU A 225 -8.34 -0.55 11.31
CA LEU A 225 -8.60 -1.99 11.41
C LEU A 225 -8.08 -2.64 12.69
N ILE A 226 -7.13 -2.03 13.39
CA ILE A 226 -6.66 -2.53 14.69
C ILE A 226 -7.83 -2.61 15.68
N GLY A 227 -8.69 -1.57 15.72
CA GLY A 227 -9.88 -1.58 16.58
C GLY A 227 -10.82 -2.75 16.25
N LEU A 228 -10.98 -3.06 14.95
CA LEU A 228 -11.83 -4.17 14.50
C LEU A 228 -11.22 -5.54 14.85
N VAL A 229 -9.90 -5.72 14.70
CA VAL A 229 -9.19 -6.95 15.12
C VAL A 229 -9.37 -7.20 16.61
N TRP A 230 -9.29 -6.15 17.44
CA TRP A 230 -9.47 -6.26 18.89
C TRP A 230 -10.92 -6.56 19.30
N TRP A 231 -11.86 -6.46 18.37
CA TRP A 231 -13.23 -6.89 18.57
C TRP A 231 -13.43 -8.41 18.43
N ALA A 232 -12.44 -9.15 17.88
CA ALA A 232 -12.45 -10.62 17.88
C ALA A 232 -12.25 -11.18 19.30
N ARG A 233 -12.95 -12.26 19.68
CA ARG A 233 -12.85 -12.85 21.03
C ARG A 233 -11.94 -14.10 21.03
N PRO A 234 -10.90 -14.17 21.89
CA PRO A 234 -10.14 -15.40 22.13
C PRO A 234 -10.97 -16.45 22.88
N PRO A 235 -10.55 -17.72 22.96
CA PRO A 235 -9.32 -18.29 22.39
C PRO A 235 -9.39 -18.52 20.87
N PHE A 236 -8.27 -18.31 20.18
CA PHE A 236 -8.10 -18.66 18.78
C PHE A 236 -7.34 -19.97 18.69
N SER A 237 -8.04 -21.10 18.74
CA SER A 237 -7.43 -22.39 18.42
C SER A 237 -7.66 -22.69 16.94
N ALA A 238 -6.56 -22.93 16.23
CA ALA A 238 -6.61 -23.57 14.92
C ALA A 238 -6.96 -25.04 15.15
N GLY A 239 -8.25 -25.32 15.32
CA GLY A 239 -8.78 -26.67 15.39
C GLY A 239 -8.08 -27.60 16.40
N ASP A 240 -8.33 -27.39 17.70
CA ASP A 240 -8.56 -28.55 18.56
C ASP A 240 -9.97 -29.06 18.26
N ALA A 241 -10.17 -29.58 17.05
CA ALA A 241 -11.13 -30.65 16.84
C ALA A 241 -10.39 -31.92 17.29
N ALA A 242 -10.20 -32.04 18.60
CA ALA A 242 -9.68 -33.24 19.22
C ALA A 242 -10.56 -34.42 18.82
N HIS A 243 -9.89 -35.51 18.45
CA HIS A 243 -10.22 -36.91 18.73
C HIS A 243 -11.63 -37.22 19.23
#